data_AF-A0A969R7S0-F1
#
_entry.id   AF-A0A969R7S0-F1
#
_cell.length_a   1.000
_cell.length_b   1.000
_cell.length_c   1.000
_cell.angle_alpha   90.00
_cell.angle_beta   90.00
_cell.angle_gamma   90.00
#
_symmetry.space_group_name_H-M   'P 1'
#
loop_
_entity.id
_entity.type
_entity.pdbx_description
1 polymer ?
#
loop_
_entity_poly.entity_id
_entity_poly.type
_entity_poly.pdbx_seq_one_letter_code
_entity_poly.pdbx_strand_id
1 'polypeptide(L)'
;MRQGSNTAPGAILPNQPSKLMYTYQAFQADAELLYNHLLMLRKQESPGEVVQHFYHLFIARSGYPKSRLSSALDRIVTSSWSEREFSHILNRCCYILINYWWLQSEFKSEFKQATLNLVQLFQGEVSRSHDPLSKLIAQFAHTSQYEALRRRAWAADDDTIVEPRFDRSHIGPLIHRYPFLYSYYLLDEDTSDLGQEAVRRLQAQKENQFEANLLSYAHQLFVTPLSTAHNPTLLSAHHLQAAIVQFVGIESLHPEATDLHLASQISQAPSYGVVKQQIQDYLIESIYQSHNPRYGNHHFNDWLREQLKNTMPQFDHVKPDSRLIEQTCTQLIESLIASPAQINNHLMFIDLNSNLGATLTIGLVLKIALLCRSVKTSFIGAKSRIARQFATIFRHYETSVRADLGWLIECLDTFMVAFTILFWARRNRSLGRPHS
;
A
#
# COMPACT_ATOMS: atom_id res chain seq x y z
N MET A 1 94.46 -23.44 33.93
CA MET A 1 94.28 -23.25 32.48
C MET A 1 92.86 -22.74 32.24
N ARG A 2 92.72 -21.60 31.53
CA ARG A 2 91.53 -20.97 30.89
C ARG A 2 90.31 -20.66 31.80
N GLN A 3 90.02 -19.40 32.15
CA GLN A 3 89.45 -18.25 31.39
C GLN A 3 87.92 -18.27 31.16
N GLY A 4 87.24 -17.27 31.75
CA GLY A 4 86.12 -16.45 31.23
C GLY A 4 84.72 -17.08 31.15
N SER A 5 83.59 -16.36 31.20
CA SER A 5 83.22 -14.96 31.50
C SER A 5 81.69 -14.84 31.35
N ASN A 6 81.05 -14.04 32.22
CA ASN A 6 79.76 -13.31 32.11
C ASN A 6 78.87 -13.46 30.84
N THR A 7 77.55 -13.63 31.00
CA THR A 7 76.51 -12.55 30.86
C THR A 7 75.06 -13.07 30.72
N ALA A 8 74.16 -12.39 31.45
CA ALA A 8 72.83 -11.88 31.09
C ALA A 8 71.56 -12.78 31.03
N PRO A 9 70.37 -12.19 31.35
CA PRO A 9 69.11 -12.87 31.62
C PRO A 9 68.22 -13.04 30.39
N GLY A 10 67.37 -14.07 30.44
CA GLY A 10 66.46 -14.48 29.38
C GLY A 10 65.53 -13.36 28.89
N ALA A 11 65.55 -13.16 27.57
CA ALA A 11 64.68 -12.24 26.86
C ALA A 11 63.23 -12.70 26.89
N ILE A 12 62.36 -11.77 27.29
CA ILE A 12 60.90 -11.82 27.16
C ILE A 12 60.57 -11.77 25.66
N LEU A 13 59.92 -12.82 25.15
CA LEU A 13 59.29 -12.80 23.84
C LEU A 13 58.14 -11.78 23.84
N PRO A 14 58.05 -10.87 22.85
CA PRO A 14 56.95 -9.93 22.78
C PRO A 14 55.66 -10.66 22.39
N ASN A 15 54.63 -10.42 23.20
CA ASN A 15 53.22 -10.72 22.92
C ASN A 15 52.90 -10.50 21.43
N GLN A 16 52.44 -11.56 20.76
CA GLN A 16 51.63 -11.41 19.56
C GLN A 16 50.44 -10.52 19.94
N PRO A 17 50.13 -9.46 19.17
CA PRO A 17 48.92 -8.68 19.42
C PRO A 17 47.73 -9.60 19.17
N SER A 18 47.02 -9.92 20.25
CA SER A 18 45.68 -10.46 20.23
C SER A 18 44.87 -9.74 19.15
N LYS A 19 44.52 -10.48 18.09
CA LYS A 19 43.63 -10.07 17.01
C LYS A 19 42.40 -9.47 17.68
N LEU A 20 42.31 -8.13 17.71
CA LEU A 20 41.22 -7.41 18.36
C LEU A 20 39.92 -8.02 17.84
N MET A 21 39.20 -8.72 18.72
CA MET A 21 37.95 -9.38 18.37
C MET A 21 37.00 -8.27 17.95
N TYR A 22 36.58 -8.28 16.69
CA TYR A 22 35.62 -7.31 16.18
C TYR A 22 34.33 -7.48 16.99
N THR A 23 34.01 -6.51 17.83
CA THR A 23 32.89 -6.60 18.76
C THR A 23 31.59 -6.19 18.07
N TYR A 24 30.45 -6.60 18.63
CA TYR A 24 29.15 -6.18 18.11
C TYR A 24 28.95 -4.65 18.18
N GLN A 25 29.55 -3.98 19.19
CA GLN A 25 29.57 -2.53 19.27
C GLN A 25 30.35 -1.89 18.10
N ALA A 26 31.50 -2.48 17.72
CA ALA A 26 32.26 -2.02 16.57
C ALA A 26 31.50 -2.27 15.26
N PHE A 27 30.78 -3.39 15.15
CA PHE A 27 29.85 -3.67 14.05
C PHE A 27 28.77 -2.61 13.90
N GLN A 28 28.10 -2.24 15.00
CA GLN A 28 27.10 -1.18 14.99
C GLN A 28 27.71 0.19 14.65
N ALA A 29 28.90 0.50 15.18
CA ALA A 29 29.59 1.75 14.87
C ALA A 29 29.96 1.86 13.38
N ASP A 30 30.40 0.76 12.75
CA ASP A 30 30.66 0.72 11.32
C ASP A 30 29.38 0.89 10.50
N ALA A 31 28.25 0.29 10.92
CA ALA A 31 26.96 0.50 10.27
C ALA A 31 26.50 1.97 10.37
N GLU A 32 26.66 2.59 11.54
CA GLU A 32 26.36 4.01 11.75
C GLU A 32 27.26 4.93 10.89
N LEU A 33 28.51 4.56 10.62
CA LEU A 33 29.36 5.30 9.68
C LEU A 33 28.77 5.29 8.26
N LEU A 34 28.23 4.15 7.80
CA LEU A 34 27.55 4.05 6.51
C LEU A 34 26.27 4.91 6.48
N TYR A 35 25.46 4.84 7.54
CA TYR A 35 24.21 5.62 7.63
C TYR A 35 24.49 7.13 7.62
N ASN A 36 25.41 7.60 8.47
CA ASN A 36 25.78 9.01 8.54
C ASN A 36 26.32 9.52 7.21
N HIS A 37 27.04 8.67 6.47
CA HIS A 37 27.51 9.07 5.16
C HIS A 37 26.36 9.30 4.17
N LEU A 38 25.41 8.36 4.07
CA LEU A 38 24.23 8.51 3.19
C LEU A 38 23.33 9.68 3.61
N LEU A 39 23.23 9.95 4.92
CA LEU A 39 22.52 11.11 5.47
C LEU A 39 23.13 12.44 5.01
N MET A 40 24.45 12.50 4.82
CA MET A 40 25.12 13.66 4.24
C MET A 40 24.92 13.74 2.74
N LEU A 41 25.17 12.64 2.00
CA LEU A 41 25.09 12.61 0.54
C LEU A 41 23.71 13.04 0.03
N ARG A 42 22.63 12.53 0.64
CA ARG A 42 21.26 12.84 0.21
C ARG A 42 20.91 14.34 0.25
N LYS A 43 21.65 15.15 1.03
CA LYS A 43 21.45 16.60 1.14
C LYS A 43 22.35 17.42 0.21
N GLN A 44 23.45 16.85 -0.27
CA GLN A 44 24.52 17.58 -0.95
C GLN A 44 24.55 17.31 -2.45
N GLU A 45 24.13 16.12 -2.86
CA GLU A 45 24.26 15.63 -4.23
C GLU A 45 22.90 15.34 -4.87
N SER A 46 22.87 15.26 -6.19
CA SER A 46 21.65 14.90 -6.92
C SER A 46 21.28 13.42 -6.67
N PRO A 47 20.00 13.04 -6.79
CA PRO A 47 19.56 11.67 -6.57
C PRO A 47 20.30 10.63 -7.42
N GLY A 48 20.61 10.97 -8.68
CA GLY A 48 21.37 10.11 -9.59
C GLY A 48 22.81 9.88 -9.12
N GLU A 49 23.50 10.94 -8.68
CA GLU A 49 24.86 10.84 -8.12
C GLU A 49 24.87 9.98 -6.84
N VAL A 50 23.89 10.18 -5.96
CA VAL A 50 23.78 9.37 -4.73
C VAL A 50 23.56 7.89 -5.04
N VAL A 51 22.76 7.55 -6.06
CA VAL A 51 22.61 6.16 -6.54
C VAL A 51 23.93 5.63 -7.09
N GLN A 52 24.68 6.43 -7.83
CA GLN A 52 26.00 6.02 -8.33
C GLN A 52 27.01 5.79 -7.21
N HIS A 53 27.02 6.64 -6.18
CA HIS A 53 27.79 6.43 -4.97
C HIS A 53 27.39 5.14 -4.26
N PHE A 54 26.09 4.88 -4.14
CA PHE A 54 25.58 3.63 -3.58
C PHE A 54 26.08 2.40 -4.37
N TYR A 55 26.00 2.45 -5.70
CA TYR A 55 26.49 1.41 -6.59
C TYR A 55 27.99 1.15 -6.39
N HIS A 56 28.83 2.20 -6.39
CA HIS A 56 30.27 2.05 -6.19
C HIS A 56 30.64 1.50 -4.80
N LEU A 57 29.87 1.84 -3.76
CA LEU A 57 30.12 1.39 -2.40
C LEU A 57 29.68 -0.07 -2.18
N PHE A 58 28.45 -0.42 -2.56
CA PHE A 58 27.85 -1.71 -2.22
C PHE A 58 27.91 -2.73 -3.36
N ILE A 59 27.90 -2.33 -4.63
CA ILE A 59 27.76 -3.26 -5.76
C ILE A 59 29.10 -3.49 -6.47
N ALA A 60 29.70 -2.43 -7.02
CA ALA A 60 30.93 -2.57 -7.81
C ALA A 60 32.20 -2.71 -6.96
N ARG A 61 32.17 -2.21 -5.71
CA ARG A 61 33.34 -2.12 -4.80
C ARG A 61 34.57 -1.42 -5.39
N SER A 62 34.39 -0.66 -6.46
CA SER A 62 35.46 0.03 -7.17
C SER A 62 35.14 1.51 -7.34
N GLY A 63 36.14 2.36 -7.20
CA GLY A 63 36.00 3.80 -7.47
C GLY A 63 35.35 4.62 -6.35
N TYR A 64 35.18 4.05 -5.14
CA TYR A 64 34.69 4.84 -4.00
C TYR A 64 35.81 5.71 -3.38
N PRO A 65 35.67 7.04 -3.31
CA PRO A 65 36.78 7.93 -2.91
C PRO A 65 37.22 7.76 -1.44
N LYS A 66 36.34 7.27 -0.57
CA LYS A 66 36.54 7.26 0.89
C LYS A 66 36.94 5.88 1.40
N SER A 67 38.26 5.65 1.52
CA SER A 67 38.84 4.38 1.99
C SER A 67 38.29 3.89 3.32
N ARG A 68 38.00 4.81 4.27
CA ARG A 68 37.44 4.46 5.60
C ARG A 68 36.09 3.74 5.51
N LEU A 69 35.24 4.12 4.56
CA LEU A 69 33.90 3.53 4.40
C LEU A 69 33.98 2.15 3.75
N SER A 70 34.84 1.99 2.74
CA SER A 70 35.13 0.68 2.16
C SER A 70 35.68 -0.28 3.23
N SER A 71 36.63 0.17 4.06
CA SER A 71 37.14 -0.66 5.16
C SER A 71 36.10 -1.00 6.22
N ALA A 72 35.16 -0.09 6.50
CA ALA A 72 34.05 -0.37 7.43
C ALA A 72 33.11 -1.41 6.86
N LEU A 73 32.75 -1.30 5.57
CA LEU A 73 31.95 -2.30 4.87
C LEU A 73 32.64 -3.66 4.85
N ASP A 74 33.95 -3.71 4.58
CA ASP A 74 34.72 -4.95 4.58
C ASP A 74 34.70 -5.65 5.96
N ARG A 75 34.80 -4.88 7.06
CA ARG A 75 34.68 -5.42 8.43
C ARG A 75 33.29 -5.95 8.72
N ILE A 76 32.24 -5.24 8.31
CA ILE A 76 30.84 -5.68 8.45
C ILE A 76 30.65 -7.02 7.73
N VAL A 77 31.05 -7.09 6.46
CA VAL A 77 30.85 -8.26 5.58
C VAL A 77 31.60 -9.49 6.10
N THR A 78 32.82 -9.32 6.60
CA THR A 78 33.67 -10.42 7.12
C THR A 78 33.34 -10.82 8.56
N SER A 79 32.44 -10.11 9.23
CA SER A 79 32.04 -10.40 10.61
C SER A 79 31.13 -11.62 10.74
N SER A 80 31.05 -12.17 11.95
CA SER A 80 30.14 -13.28 12.27
C SER A 80 28.66 -12.89 12.28
N TRP A 81 28.33 -11.60 12.23
CA TRP A 81 26.94 -11.10 12.26
C TRP A 81 26.38 -10.81 10.88
N SER A 82 27.22 -10.82 9.83
CA SER A 82 26.84 -10.37 8.49
C SER A 82 25.64 -11.12 7.92
N GLU A 83 25.60 -12.46 8.05
CA GLU A 83 24.49 -13.28 7.52
C GLU A 83 23.14 -12.96 8.16
N ARG A 84 23.11 -12.42 9.39
CA ARG A 84 21.86 -12.08 10.11
C ARG A 84 21.48 -10.62 9.97
N GLU A 85 22.45 -9.72 10.04
CA GLU A 85 22.22 -8.29 10.24
C GLU A 85 22.41 -7.46 8.96
N PHE A 86 23.12 -7.98 7.95
CA PHE A 86 23.48 -7.18 6.77
C PHE A 86 22.26 -6.74 5.95
N SER A 87 21.22 -7.58 5.86
CA SER A 87 19.96 -7.23 5.21
C SER A 87 19.32 -6.01 5.86
N HIS A 88 19.29 -5.94 7.19
CA HIS A 88 18.77 -4.80 7.95
C HIS A 88 19.60 -3.53 7.70
N ILE A 89 20.92 -3.65 7.64
CA ILE A 89 21.81 -2.52 7.31
C ILE A 89 21.48 -1.98 5.91
N LEU A 90 21.45 -2.87 4.92
CA LEU A 90 21.20 -2.50 3.53
C LEU A 90 19.80 -1.87 3.35
N ASN A 91 18.79 -2.46 3.98
CA ASN A 91 17.42 -1.95 3.99
C ASN A 91 17.35 -0.54 4.60
N ARG A 92 18.01 -0.31 5.73
CA ARG A 92 18.09 1.00 6.37
C ARG A 92 18.82 2.02 5.50
N CYS A 93 19.90 1.63 4.83
CA CYS A 93 20.59 2.47 3.85
C CYS A 93 19.65 2.93 2.72
N CYS A 94 18.85 2.03 2.16
CA CYS A 94 17.86 2.39 1.14
C CYS A 94 16.79 3.36 1.69
N TYR A 95 16.24 3.11 2.88
CA TYR A 95 15.22 3.96 3.48
C TYR A 95 15.71 5.36 3.86
N ILE A 96 16.99 5.51 4.24
CA ILE A 96 17.61 6.82 4.46
C ILE A 96 17.48 7.71 3.21
N LEU A 97 17.62 7.11 2.02
CA LEU A 97 17.55 7.82 0.75
C LEU A 97 16.10 8.04 0.31
N ILE A 98 15.32 6.96 0.21
CA ILE A 98 13.96 6.98 -0.33
C ILE A 98 13.04 7.89 0.49
N ASN A 99 13.03 7.74 1.82
CA ASN A 99 12.14 8.54 2.67
C ASN A 99 12.49 10.03 2.57
N TYR A 100 13.76 10.39 2.36
CA TYR A 100 14.16 11.77 2.16
C TYR A 100 13.70 12.31 0.81
N TRP A 101 13.92 11.55 -0.27
CA TRP A 101 13.50 11.91 -1.62
C TRP A 101 11.98 12.11 -1.72
N TRP A 102 11.21 11.26 -1.06
CA TRP A 102 9.74 11.34 -1.07
C TRP A 102 9.18 12.51 -0.26
N LEU A 103 9.94 13.02 0.70
CA LEU A 103 9.56 14.20 1.48
C LEU A 103 9.93 15.52 0.78
N GLN A 104 10.63 15.51 -0.35
CA GLN A 104 10.95 16.73 -1.07
C GLN A 104 9.71 17.32 -1.74
N SER A 105 9.58 18.65 -1.68
CA SER A 105 8.30 19.34 -1.90
C SER A 105 7.71 19.25 -3.30
N GLU A 106 8.53 18.87 -4.28
CA GLU A 106 8.14 18.84 -5.69
C GLU A 106 8.07 17.42 -6.26
N PHE A 107 8.36 16.38 -5.47
CA PHE A 107 8.36 14.95 -5.87
C PHE A 107 8.75 14.77 -7.35
N LYS A 108 9.90 15.38 -7.71
CA LYS A 108 10.40 15.48 -9.08
C LYS A 108 10.57 14.09 -9.68
N SER A 109 10.40 13.99 -11.01
CA SER A 109 10.65 12.75 -11.77
C SER A 109 12.02 12.14 -11.45
N GLU A 110 13.04 12.96 -11.20
CA GLU A 110 14.38 12.54 -10.81
C GLU A 110 14.42 11.69 -9.53
N PHE A 111 13.65 12.06 -8.50
CA PHE A 111 13.56 11.31 -7.24
C PHE A 111 12.87 9.96 -7.42
N LYS A 112 11.86 9.90 -8.31
CA LYS A 112 11.16 8.67 -8.68
C LYS A 112 12.12 7.73 -9.39
N GLN A 113 12.80 8.24 -10.42
CA GLN A 113 13.77 7.46 -11.18
C GLN A 113 14.93 6.96 -10.32
N ALA A 114 15.42 7.79 -9.39
CA ALA A 114 16.46 7.36 -8.45
C ALA A 114 15.99 6.24 -7.52
N THR A 115 14.72 6.28 -7.08
CA THR A 115 14.11 5.19 -6.29
C THR A 115 14.08 3.90 -7.10
N LEU A 116 13.61 3.94 -8.35
CA LEU A 116 13.59 2.77 -9.25
C LEU A 116 14.99 2.22 -9.51
N ASN A 117 15.94 3.09 -9.88
CA ASN A 117 17.32 2.73 -10.17
C ASN A 117 17.99 2.07 -8.96
N LEU A 118 17.78 2.60 -7.75
CA LEU A 118 18.33 2.05 -6.50
C LEU A 118 17.83 0.62 -6.26
N VAL A 119 16.55 0.34 -6.49
CA VAL A 119 15.97 -1.00 -6.30
C VAL A 119 16.42 -2.00 -7.37
N GLN A 120 16.61 -1.52 -8.61
CA GLN A 120 17.11 -2.33 -9.73
C GLN A 120 18.56 -2.79 -9.53
N LEU A 121 19.37 -2.10 -8.71
CA LEU A 121 20.74 -2.53 -8.37
C LEU A 121 20.81 -3.94 -7.81
N PHE A 122 19.72 -4.43 -7.21
CA PHE A 122 19.64 -5.74 -6.57
C PHE A 122 19.01 -6.82 -7.47
N GLN A 123 18.51 -6.46 -8.67
CA GLN A 123 17.84 -7.39 -9.60
C GLN A 123 18.77 -8.01 -10.64
N GLY A 124 19.97 -7.45 -10.83
CA GLY A 124 20.94 -8.00 -11.77
C GLY A 124 21.47 -9.35 -11.30
N GLU A 125 21.95 -10.16 -12.24
CA GLU A 125 22.88 -11.24 -11.91
C GLU A 125 24.08 -10.59 -11.24
N VAL A 126 24.09 -10.53 -9.90
CA VAL A 126 25.31 -10.26 -9.15
C VAL A 126 26.25 -11.36 -9.62
N SER A 127 27.18 -10.99 -10.49
CA SER A 127 28.14 -11.89 -11.12
C SER A 127 28.59 -12.92 -10.09
N ARG A 128 28.69 -14.19 -10.51
CA ARG A 128 29.13 -15.37 -9.73
C ARG A 128 30.55 -15.19 -9.18
N SER A 129 30.73 -14.13 -8.42
CA SER A 129 31.90 -13.74 -7.68
C SER A 129 31.83 -14.49 -6.37
N HIS A 130 32.95 -15.08 -5.97
CA HIS A 130 33.09 -15.68 -4.64
C HIS A 130 33.19 -14.63 -3.52
N ASP A 131 32.92 -13.36 -3.83
CA ASP A 131 32.92 -12.26 -2.86
C ASP A 131 31.79 -12.43 -1.83
N PRO A 132 32.11 -12.46 -0.53
CA PRO A 132 31.11 -12.50 0.54
C PRO A 132 30.04 -11.40 0.44
N LEU A 133 30.38 -10.19 -0.03
CA LEU A 133 29.41 -9.11 -0.18
C LEU A 133 28.36 -9.43 -1.26
N SER A 134 28.80 -9.94 -2.42
CA SER A 134 27.91 -10.38 -3.50
C SER A 134 26.92 -11.44 -3.03
N LYS A 135 27.37 -12.39 -2.20
CA LYS A 135 26.50 -13.41 -1.58
C LYS A 135 25.44 -12.78 -0.68
N LEU A 136 25.83 -11.83 0.19
CA LEU A 136 24.90 -11.15 1.10
C LEU A 136 23.86 -10.30 0.33
N ILE A 137 24.26 -9.66 -0.76
CA ILE A 137 23.35 -8.89 -1.62
C ILE A 137 22.37 -9.80 -2.35
N ALA A 138 22.84 -10.94 -2.89
CA ALA A 138 21.96 -11.93 -3.49
C ALA A 138 20.96 -12.49 -2.48
N GLN A 139 21.38 -12.73 -1.23
CA GLN A 139 20.48 -13.12 -0.15
C GLN A 139 19.45 -12.04 0.16
N PHE A 140 19.84 -10.76 0.20
CA PHE A 140 18.93 -9.65 0.43
C PHE A 140 17.79 -9.60 -0.59
N ALA A 141 18.07 -9.87 -1.88
CA ALA A 141 17.07 -9.87 -2.95
C ALA A 141 15.94 -10.92 -2.74
N HIS A 142 16.13 -11.90 -1.85
CA HIS A 142 15.13 -12.91 -1.50
C HIS A 142 14.42 -12.64 -0.15
N THR A 143 14.64 -11.47 0.45
CA THR A 143 14.05 -11.11 1.75
C THR A 143 12.72 -10.36 1.60
N SER A 144 11.88 -10.43 2.64
CA SER A 144 10.66 -9.60 2.74
C SER A 144 10.95 -8.09 2.75
N GLN A 145 12.13 -7.69 3.22
CA GLN A 145 12.60 -6.31 3.22
C GLN A 145 12.80 -5.78 1.79
N TYR A 146 13.44 -6.59 0.93
CA TYR A 146 13.59 -6.24 -0.47
C TYR A 146 12.23 -6.18 -1.19
N GLU A 147 11.31 -7.10 -0.87
CA GLU A 147 9.94 -7.04 -1.39
C GLU A 147 9.21 -5.74 -0.98
N ALA A 148 9.32 -5.32 0.28
CA ALA A 148 8.77 -4.04 0.74
C ALA A 148 9.39 -2.83 0.01
N LEU A 149 10.70 -2.88 -0.22
CA LEU A 149 11.43 -1.86 -0.99
C LEU A 149 10.92 -1.79 -2.44
N ARG A 150 10.71 -2.95 -3.07
CA ARG A 150 10.20 -3.06 -4.44
C ARG A 150 8.77 -2.50 -4.57
N ARG A 151 7.90 -2.78 -3.61
CA ARG A 151 6.55 -2.21 -3.55
C ARG A 151 6.57 -0.68 -3.50
N ARG A 152 7.49 -0.09 -2.72
CA ARG A 152 7.63 1.37 -2.66
C ARG A 152 8.12 1.96 -3.97
N ALA A 153 9.11 1.32 -4.60
CA ALA A 153 9.58 1.76 -5.90
C ALA A 153 8.46 1.72 -6.95
N TRP A 154 7.66 0.66 -6.99
CA TRP A 154 6.48 0.59 -7.84
C TRP A 154 5.48 1.71 -7.55
N ALA A 155 5.17 2.00 -6.29
CA ALA A 155 4.21 3.05 -5.93
C ALA A 155 4.64 4.48 -6.34
N ALA A 156 5.94 4.72 -6.46
CA ALA A 156 6.51 5.99 -6.91
C ALA A 156 6.57 6.13 -8.44
N ASP A 157 6.34 5.06 -9.19
CA ASP A 157 6.31 5.10 -10.66
C ASP A 157 5.12 5.93 -11.14
N ASP A 158 5.30 6.64 -12.26
CA ASP A 158 4.45 7.75 -12.71
C ASP A 158 3.83 7.52 -14.09
N ASP A 159 3.90 6.30 -14.60
CA ASP A 159 3.65 5.89 -15.99
C ASP A 159 4.92 5.97 -16.87
N THR A 160 5.72 4.90 -16.86
CA THR A 160 6.07 4.37 -18.18
C THR A 160 4.79 3.76 -18.72
N ILE A 161 4.24 4.38 -19.76
CA ILE A 161 3.14 3.89 -20.59
C ILE A 161 3.12 2.36 -20.52
N VAL A 162 2.14 1.79 -19.82
CA VAL A 162 1.89 0.36 -19.92
C VAL A 162 1.45 0.16 -21.36
N GLU A 163 2.41 -0.14 -22.23
CA GLU A 163 2.10 -0.72 -23.52
C GLU A 163 1.08 -1.83 -23.29
N PRO A 164 0.08 -2.01 -24.16
CA PRO A 164 -0.95 -3.05 -24.03
C PRO A 164 -0.41 -4.48 -24.14
N ARG A 165 0.91 -4.66 -24.05
CA ARG A 165 1.63 -5.92 -24.06
C ARG A 165 2.08 -6.19 -22.65
N PHE A 166 1.32 -6.98 -21.89
CA PHE A 166 1.80 -8.12 -21.12
C PHE A 166 0.66 -8.62 -20.25
N ASP A 167 -0.23 -9.38 -20.88
CA ASP A 167 -1.21 -10.26 -20.22
C ASP A 167 -0.54 -11.19 -19.18
N ARG A 168 0.78 -11.41 -19.30
CA ARG A 168 1.62 -12.22 -18.40
C ARG A 168 2.31 -11.45 -17.26
N SER A 169 2.13 -10.14 -17.17
CA SER A 169 2.73 -9.34 -16.09
C SER A 169 2.01 -9.61 -14.76
N HIS A 170 2.75 -9.53 -13.65
CA HIS A 170 2.16 -9.60 -12.32
C HIS A 170 1.40 -8.31 -11.98
N ILE A 171 0.43 -8.38 -11.07
CA ILE A 171 -0.34 -7.19 -10.69
C ILE A 171 0.42 -6.25 -9.75
N GLY A 172 1.44 -6.72 -9.02
CA GLY A 172 2.18 -5.93 -8.02
C GLY A 172 2.60 -4.53 -8.49
N PRO A 173 3.21 -4.38 -9.69
CA PRO A 173 3.54 -3.09 -10.27
C PRO A 173 2.35 -2.13 -10.44
N LEU A 174 1.11 -2.61 -10.57
CA LEU A 174 -0.09 -1.77 -10.71
C LEU A 174 -0.41 -0.95 -9.45
N ILE A 175 0.30 -1.19 -8.34
CA ILE A 175 0.08 -0.43 -7.09
C ILE A 175 0.14 1.08 -7.31
N HIS A 176 0.96 1.60 -8.23
CA HIS A 176 1.06 3.04 -8.54
C HIS A 176 -0.28 3.70 -8.86
N ARG A 177 -1.26 2.92 -9.32
CA ARG A 177 -2.61 3.36 -9.73
C ARG A 177 -3.60 3.41 -8.58
N TYR A 178 -3.26 2.81 -7.43
CA TYR A 178 -4.18 2.61 -6.31
C TYR A 178 -3.71 3.31 -5.02
N PRO A 179 -3.57 4.65 -5.02
CA PRO A 179 -3.01 5.39 -3.90
C PRO A 179 -3.81 5.25 -2.59
N PHE A 180 -5.13 5.00 -2.64
CA PHE A 180 -5.91 4.73 -1.43
C PHE A 180 -5.39 3.54 -0.61
N LEU A 181 -4.63 2.62 -1.22
CA LEU A 181 -4.07 1.44 -0.54
C LEU A 181 -2.74 1.70 0.17
N TYR A 182 -2.04 2.81 -0.11
CA TYR A 182 -0.63 3.00 0.24
C TYR A 182 -0.34 2.88 1.73
N SER A 183 -1.14 3.54 2.57
CA SER A 183 -0.99 3.48 4.03
C SER A 183 -1.12 2.07 4.61
N TYR A 184 -1.79 1.14 3.91
CA TYR A 184 -1.99 -0.24 4.36
C TYR A 184 -1.09 -1.24 3.64
N TYR A 185 -0.62 -0.88 2.44
CA TYR A 185 0.17 -1.76 1.58
C TYR A 185 1.69 -1.53 1.71
N LEU A 186 2.13 -0.27 1.88
CA LEU A 186 3.55 0.13 1.89
C LEU A 186 4.16 0.27 3.28
N LEU A 187 3.33 0.32 4.32
CA LEU A 187 3.75 0.39 5.71
C LEU A 187 3.87 -1.01 6.31
N ASP A 188 4.93 -1.22 7.08
CA ASP A 188 5.19 -2.38 7.92
C ASP A 188 5.48 -1.92 9.37
N GLU A 189 5.58 -2.87 10.30
CA GLU A 189 5.85 -2.58 11.73
C GLU A 189 7.20 -1.87 11.94
N ASP A 190 8.15 -2.09 11.03
CA ASP A 190 9.50 -1.52 11.07
C ASP A 190 9.59 -0.12 10.42
N THR A 191 8.50 0.41 9.88
CA THR A 191 8.52 1.70 9.19
C THR A 191 8.63 2.87 10.17
N SER A 192 9.79 3.53 10.15
CA SER A 192 10.05 4.79 10.86
C SER A 192 8.99 5.88 10.63
N ASP A 193 8.81 6.77 11.59
CA ASP A 193 7.90 7.93 11.51
C ASP A 193 8.11 8.78 10.23
N LEU A 194 9.38 9.01 9.88
CA LEU A 194 9.77 9.70 8.65
C LEU A 194 9.25 8.96 7.40
N GLY A 195 9.33 7.63 7.41
CA GLY A 195 8.81 6.78 6.35
C GLY A 195 7.28 6.78 6.28
N GLN A 196 6.60 6.81 7.43
CA GLN A 196 5.15 6.94 7.47
C GLN A 196 4.71 8.27 6.86
N GLU A 197 5.39 9.37 7.20
CA GLU A 197 5.10 10.69 6.62
C GLU A 197 5.36 10.73 5.11
N ALA A 198 6.47 10.13 4.66
CA ALA A 198 6.78 10.01 3.24
C ALA A 198 5.67 9.28 2.46
N VAL A 199 5.17 8.16 2.99
CA VAL A 199 4.09 7.39 2.37
C VAL A 199 2.78 8.19 2.36
N ARG A 200 2.42 8.86 3.47
CA ARG A 200 1.22 9.71 3.54
C ARG A 200 1.27 10.86 2.52
N ARG A 201 2.42 11.51 2.37
CA ARG A 201 2.63 12.58 1.40
C ARG A 201 2.47 12.08 -0.03
N LEU A 202 3.10 10.95 -0.37
CA LEU A 202 2.99 10.33 -1.69
C LEU A 202 1.53 9.94 -1.99
N GLN A 203 0.85 9.32 -1.03
CA GLN A 203 -0.56 8.97 -1.14
C GLN A 203 -1.43 10.19 -1.45
N ALA A 204 -1.30 11.26 -0.66
CA ALA A 204 -2.07 12.49 -0.87
C ALA A 204 -1.81 13.12 -2.25
N GLN A 205 -0.55 13.12 -2.70
CA GLN A 205 -0.20 13.63 -4.02
C GLN A 205 -0.87 12.83 -5.15
N LYS A 206 -0.76 11.49 -5.10
CA LYS A 206 -1.33 10.60 -6.13
C LYS A 206 -2.86 10.60 -6.10
N GLU A 207 -3.49 10.68 -4.93
CA GLU A 207 -4.95 10.86 -4.80
C GLU A 207 -5.40 12.17 -5.46
N ASN A 208 -4.71 13.29 -5.21
CA ASN A 208 -5.04 14.58 -5.83
C ASN A 208 -4.82 14.57 -7.34
N GLN A 209 -3.76 13.91 -7.83
CA GLN A 209 -3.52 13.75 -9.27
C GLN A 209 -4.63 12.93 -9.94
N PHE A 210 -5.02 11.80 -9.33
CA PHE A 210 -6.13 10.99 -9.82
C PHE A 210 -7.44 11.79 -9.84
N GLU A 211 -7.73 12.56 -8.79
CA GLU A 211 -8.90 13.44 -8.70
C GLU A 211 -8.92 14.46 -9.86
N ALA A 212 -7.82 15.17 -10.10
CA ALA A 212 -7.71 16.15 -11.17
C ALA A 212 -7.92 15.50 -12.56
N ASN A 213 -7.30 14.34 -12.79
CA ASN A 213 -7.44 13.60 -14.05
C ASN A 213 -8.89 13.11 -14.26
N LEU A 214 -9.53 12.58 -13.21
CA LEU A 214 -10.92 12.12 -13.27
C LEU A 214 -11.89 13.27 -13.55
N LEU A 215 -11.70 14.43 -12.91
CA LEU A 215 -12.52 15.62 -13.15
C LEU A 215 -12.35 16.14 -14.59
N SER A 216 -11.12 16.19 -15.10
CA SER A 216 -10.85 16.58 -16.48
C SER A 216 -11.53 15.64 -17.49
N TYR A 217 -11.44 14.33 -17.25
CA TYR A 217 -12.09 13.32 -18.07
C TYR A 217 -13.62 13.39 -18.00
N ALA A 218 -14.19 13.54 -16.81
CA ALA A 218 -15.63 13.69 -16.63
C ALA A 218 -16.17 14.95 -17.32
N HIS A 219 -15.46 16.08 -17.21
CA HIS A 219 -15.81 17.31 -17.92
C HIS A 219 -15.83 17.12 -19.44
N GLN A 220 -14.88 16.36 -19.98
CA GLN A 220 -14.89 16.01 -21.40
C GLN A 220 -16.11 15.17 -21.78
N LEU A 221 -16.46 14.16 -20.98
CA LEU A 221 -17.58 13.26 -21.28
C LEU A 221 -18.94 13.96 -21.26
N PHE A 222 -19.18 14.87 -20.31
CA PHE A 222 -20.51 15.44 -20.07
C PHE A 222 -20.67 16.89 -20.53
N VAL A 223 -19.59 17.65 -20.70
CA VAL A 223 -19.65 19.11 -20.97
C VAL A 223 -18.98 19.48 -22.29
N THR A 224 -17.72 19.07 -22.52
CA THR A 224 -16.94 19.47 -23.71
C THR A 224 -16.29 18.27 -24.42
N PRO A 225 -16.99 17.62 -25.37
CA PRO A 225 -16.52 16.39 -26.05
C PRO A 225 -15.24 16.55 -26.89
N LEU A 226 -14.76 17.78 -27.10
CA LEU A 226 -13.63 18.12 -27.97
C LEU A 226 -12.26 18.13 -27.26
N SER A 227 -12.21 17.85 -25.95
CA SER A 227 -10.95 17.78 -25.19
C SER A 227 -10.21 16.45 -25.40
N THR A 228 -8.91 16.41 -25.11
CA THR A 228 -8.03 15.22 -25.27
C THR A 228 -7.68 14.55 -23.94
N ALA A 229 -8.52 14.68 -22.90
CA ALA A 229 -8.22 14.11 -21.59
C ALA A 229 -8.22 12.56 -21.67
N HIS A 230 -7.21 11.94 -21.04
CA HIS A 230 -7.07 10.50 -21.02
C HIS A 230 -7.89 9.86 -19.91
N ASN A 231 -8.35 8.63 -20.13
CA ASN A 231 -9.03 7.85 -19.09
C ASN A 231 -8.01 7.52 -17.97
N PRO A 232 -8.24 7.95 -16.71
CA PRO A 232 -7.31 7.68 -15.61
C PRO A 232 -7.40 6.23 -15.07
N THR A 233 -8.29 5.40 -15.61
CA THR A 233 -8.56 4.02 -15.18
C THR A 233 -8.26 3.01 -16.29
N LEU A 234 -8.21 1.71 -15.97
CA LEU A 234 -8.17 0.62 -16.97
C LEU A 234 -9.57 0.15 -17.38
N LEU A 235 -10.62 0.75 -16.83
CA LEU A 235 -12.00 0.48 -17.25
C LEU A 235 -12.19 0.94 -18.70
N SER A 236 -13.09 0.25 -19.41
CA SER A 236 -13.56 0.76 -20.70
C SER A 236 -14.24 2.13 -20.52
N ALA A 237 -14.22 2.98 -21.54
CA ALA A 237 -14.85 4.30 -21.47
C ALA A 237 -16.33 4.21 -21.07
N HIS A 238 -17.04 3.20 -21.57
CA HIS A 238 -18.43 2.92 -21.20
C HIS A 238 -18.57 2.53 -19.72
N HIS A 239 -17.74 1.63 -19.20
CA HIS A 239 -17.77 1.22 -17.80
C HIS A 239 -17.43 2.40 -16.86
N LEU A 240 -16.44 3.22 -17.23
CA LEU A 240 -16.10 4.41 -16.45
C LEU A 240 -17.24 5.43 -16.45
N GLN A 241 -17.84 5.70 -17.61
CA GLN A 241 -18.99 6.60 -17.70
C GLN A 241 -20.17 6.10 -16.85
N ALA A 242 -20.50 4.80 -16.94
CA ALA A 242 -21.55 4.19 -16.14
C ALA A 242 -21.25 4.30 -14.64
N ALA A 243 -20.00 4.06 -14.23
CA ALA A 243 -19.57 4.23 -12.84
C ALA A 243 -19.70 5.68 -12.37
N ILE A 244 -19.25 6.66 -13.16
CA ILE A 244 -19.39 8.08 -12.81
C ILE A 244 -20.87 8.45 -12.66
N VAL A 245 -21.73 8.11 -13.63
CA VAL A 245 -23.16 8.38 -13.56
C VAL A 245 -23.78 7.73 -12.33
N GLN A 246 -23.44 6.47 -12.04
CA GLN A 246 -23.97 5.77 -10.88
C GLN A 246 -23.50 6.41 -9.56
N PHE A 247 -22.23 6.77 -9.41
CA PHE A 247 -21.71 7.30 -8.14
C PHE A 247 -22.00 8.78 -7.94
N VAL A 248 -22.05 9.57 -9.02
CA VAL A 248 -22.64 10.92 -9.00
C VAL A 248 -24.13 10.79 -8.69
N GLY A 249 -24.84 9.81 -9.24
CA GLY A 249 -26.24 9.53 -8.92
C GLY A 249 -26.45 9.05 -7.47
N ILE A 250 -25.53 8.27 -6.90
CA ILE A 250 -25.54 7.98 -5.46
C ILE A 250 -25.35 9.27 -4.65
N GLU A 251 -24.74 10.29 -5.24
CA GLU A 251 -24.58 11.62 -4.65
C GLU A 251 -25.77 12.59 -4.93
N SER A 252 -26.42 12.48 -6.10
CA SER A 252 -27.38 13.44 -6.66
C SER A 252 -28.81 12.90 -6.87
N LEU A 253 -28.98 11.59 -7.06
CA LEU A 253 -30.23 10.87 -7.36
C LEU A 253 -30.72 9.96 -6.22
N HIS A 254 -29.92 9.75 -5.16
CA HIS A 254 -30.45 9.29 -3.88
C HIS A 254 -30.54 10.50 -2.97
N PRO A 255 -31.64 11.29 -3.04
CA PRO A 255 -31.82 12.34 -2.08
C PRO A 255 -31.77 11.63 -0.73
N GLU A 256 -31.04 12.24 0.19
CA GLU A 256 -31.47 12.48 1.55
C GLU A 256 -32.68 11.64 1.99
N ALA A 257 -33.86 11.65 1.34
CA ALA A 257 -35.00 10.75 1.57
C ALA A 257 -34.71 9.27 1.88
N THR A 258 -34.06 8.43 1.05
CA THR A 258 -33.97 6.97 1.35
C THR A 258 -32.99 6.67 2.48
N ASP A 259 -31.83 7.33 2.50
CA ASP A 259 -30.85 7.19 3.57
C ASP A 259 -31.34 7.87 4.88
N LEU A 260 -32.07 8.99 4.81
CA LEU A 260 -32.76 9.61 5.96
C LEU A 260 -33.95 8.76 6.40
N HIS A 261 -34.66 8.10 5.48
CA HIS A 261 -35.76 7.20 5.80
C HIS A 261 -35.21 5.99 6.53
N LEU A 262 -34.14 5.37 6.04
CA LEU A 262 -33.46 4.30 6.76
C LEU A 262 -32.87 4.80 8.10
N ALA A 263 -32.23 5.96 8.13
CA ALA A 263 -31.71 6.52 9.39
C ALA A 263 -32.82 6.84 10.40
N SER A 264 -33.99 7.30 9.95
CA SER A 264 -35.16 7.53 10.80
C SER A 264 -35.81 6.22 11.25
N GLN A 265 -35.93 5.23 10.37
CA GLN A 265 -36.38 3.87 10.68
C GLN A 265 -35.47 3.18 11.70
N ILE A 266 -34.16 3.31 11.55
CA ILE A 266 -33.18 2.78 12.50
C ILE A 266 -33.28 3.49 13.85
N SER A 267 -33.47 4.81 13.86
CA SER A 267 -33.62 5.60 15.08
C SER A 267 -34.91 5.28 15.85
N GLN A 268 -35.97 4.91 15.12
CA GLN A 268 -37.27 4.51 15.67
C GLN A 268 -37.40 3.01 15.92
N ALA A 269 -36.39 2.21 15.55
CA ALA A 269 -36.46 0.76 15.68
C ALA A 269 -36.58 0.34 17.15
N PRO A 270 -37.52 -0.57 17.47
CA PRO A 270 -37.77 -0.99 18.86
C PRO A 270 -36.65 -1.89 19.40
N SER A 271 -35.86 -2.51 18.52
CA SER A 271 -34.79 -3.44 18.89
C SER A 271 -33.72 -3.52 17.81
N TYR A 272 -32.52 -3.96 18.20
CA TYR A 272 -31.39 -4.16 17.29
C TYR A 272 -31.67 -5.25 16.25
N GLY A 273 -32.43 -6.29 16.58
CA GLY A 273 -32.87 -7.30 15.62
C GLY A 273 -33.67 -6.69 14.45
N VAL A 274 -34.53 -5.71 14.73
CA VAL A 274 -35.28 -4.98 13.69
C VAL A 274 -34.33 -4.14 12.82
N VAL A 275 -33.32 -3.50 13.42
CA VAL A 275 -32.31 -2.76 12.65
C VAL A 275 -31.56 -3.67 11.68
N LYS A 276 -31.17 -4.88 12.10
CA LYS A 276 -30.53 -5.85 11.21
C LYS A 276 -31.41 -6.20 10.02
N GLN A 277 -32.71 -6.42 10.25
CA GLN A 277 -33.67 -6.68 9.17
C GLN A 277 -33.80 -5.47 8.22
N GLN A 278 -33.87 -4.25 8.75
CA GLN A 278 -33.92 -3.03 7.92
C GLN A 278 -32.64 -2.87 7.07
N ILE A 279 -31.46 -3.16 7.64
CA ILE A 279 -30.19 -3.17 6.89
C ILE A 279 -30.23 -4.25 5.80
N GLN A 280 -30.73 -5.44 6.11
CA GLN A 280 -30.89 -6.52 5.14
C GLN A 280 -31.76 -6.08 3.96
N ASP A 281 -32.96 -5.57 4.23
CA ASP A 281 -33.92 -5.16 3.21
C ASP A 281 -33.33 -4.06 2.30
N TYR A 282 -32.67 -3.06 2.90
CA TYR A 282 -32.01 -1.98 2.18
C TYR A 282 -30.90 -2.45 1.22
N LEU A 283 -30.08 -3.43 1.65
CA LEU A 283 -29.00 -3.96 0.81
C LEU A 283 -29.56 -4.85 -0.31
N ILE A 284 -30.54 -5.69 0.01
CA ILE A 284 -31.16 -6.61 -0.95
C ILE A 284 -31.94 -5.86 -2.03
N GLU A 285 -32.60 -4.75 -1.69
CA GLU A 285 -33.34 -3.92 -2.66
C GLU A 285 -32.44 -3.51 -3.84
N SER A 286 -31.17 -3.20 -3.57
CA SER A 286 -30.17 -2.83 -4.58
C SER A 286 -29.91 -3.96 -5.59
N ILE A 287 -30.04 -5.22 -5.16
CA ILE A 287 -29.84 -6.39 -5.99
C ILE A 287 -31.09 -6.65 -6.83
N TYR A 288 -32.29 -6.50 -6.25
CA TYR A 288 -33.53 -6.65 -7.01
C TYR A 288 -33.69 -5.58 -8.10
N GLN A 289 -33.16 -4.39 -7.90
CA GLN A 289 -33.14 -3.31 -8.89
C GLN A 289 -32.00 -3.45 -9.92
N SER A 290 -31.12 -4.44 -9.77
CA SER A 290 -30.00 -4.65 -10.68
C SER A 290 -30.43 -5.29 -12.00
N HIS A 291 -29.49 -5.34 -12.96
CA HIS A 291 -29.67 -6.07 -14.22
C HIS A 291 -29.85 -7.59 -14.06
N ASN A 292 -29.62 -8.15 -12.86
CA ASN A 292 -29.80 -9.57 -12.57
C ASN A 292 -30.55 -9.76 -11.23
N PRO A 293 -31.87 -9.47 -11.19
CA PRO A 293 -32.66 -9.55 -9.95
C PRO A 293 -32.72 -10.94 -9.34
N ARG A 294 -32.49 -11.99 -10.15
CA ARG A 294 -32.53 -13.39 -9.71
C ARG A 294 -31.30 -13.80 -8.90
N TYR A 295 -30.18 -13.10 -9.05
CA TYR A 295 -28.95 -13.40 -8.31
C TYR A 295 -29.15 -13.38 -6.79
N GLY A 296 -29.89 -12.38 -6.28
CA GLY A 296 -30.18 -12.27 -4.85
C GLY A 296 -30.87 -13.51 -4.26
N ASN A 297 -31.73 -14.17 -5.03
CA ASN A 297 -32.48 -15.35 -4.58
C ASN A 297 -31.62 -16.60 -4.36
N HIS A 298 -30.33 -16.53 -4.65
CA HIS A 298 -29.38 -17.62 -4.48
C HIS A 298 -28.44 -17.33 -3.30
N HIS A 299 -27.18 -16.99 -3.57
CA HIS A 299 -26.13 -17.08 -2.55
C HIS A 299 -26.00 -15.84 -1.66
N PHE A 300 -26.19 -14.64 -2.20
CA PHE A 300 -25.94 -13.41 -1.45
C PHE A 300 -26.96 -13.12 -0.36
N ASN A 301 -28.27 -13.28 -0.62
CA ASN A 301 -29.29 -12.95 0.40
C ASN A 301 -29.19 -13.89 1.61
N ASP A 302 -28.87 -15.16 1.37
CA ASP A 302 -28.66 -16.14 2.43
C ASP A 302 -27.38 -15.85 3.20
N TRP A 303 -26.27 -15.56 2.51
CA TRP A 303 -25.03 -15.13 3.14
C TRP A 303 -25.24 -13.89 4.02
N LEU A 304 -25.91 -12.86 3.49
CA LEU A 304 -26.18 -11.62 4.23
C LEU A 304 -27.05 -11.89 5.46
N ARG A 305 -28.08 -12.75 5.32
CA ARG A 305 -28.94 -13.16 6.45
C ARG A 305 -28.12 -13.84 7.54
N GLU A 306 -27.22 -14.75 7.16
CA GLU A 306 -26.35 -15.45 8.11
C GLU A 306 -25.36 -14.50 8.79
N GLN A 307 -24.71 -13.62 8.03
CA GLN A 307 -23.80 -12.62 8.61
C GLN A 307 -24.52 -11.76 9.65
N LEU A 308 -25.66 -11.17 9.30
CA LEU A 308 -26.42 -10.30 10.21
C LEU A 308 -26.96 -11.05 11.43
N LYS A 309 -27.42 -12.30 11.25
CA LYS A 309 -27.87 -13.15 12.36
C LYS A 309 -26.75 -13.42 13.36
N ASN A 310 -25.54 -13.68 12.87
CA ASN A 310 -24.38 -14.01 13.69
C ASN A 310 -23.69 -12.77 14.28
N THR A 311 -23.92 -11.57 13.74
CA THR A 311 -23.38 -10.32 14.27
C THR A 311 -24.03 -9.96 15.60
N MET A 312 -23.33 -10.18 16.71
CA MET A 312 -23.71 -9.72 18.06
C MET A 312 -25.18 -10.04 18.48
N PRO A 313 -25.62 -11.31 18.41
CA PRO A 313 -27.00 -11.71 18.71
C PRO A 313 -27.45 -11.39 20.14
N GLN A 314 -26.51 -11.28 21.09
CA GLN A 314 -26.80 -10.93 22.48
C GLN A 314 -27.46 -9.56 22.66
N PHE A 315 -27.38 -8.68 21.66
CA PHE A 315 -27.99 -7.35 21.70
C PHE A 315 -29.31 -7.27 20.92
N ASP A 316 -29.81 -8.36 20.33
CA ASP A 316 -30.97 -8.32 19.41
C ASP A 316 -32.24 -7.73 20.03
N HIS A 317 -32.41 -7.87 21.35
CA HIS A 317 -33.55 -7.34 22.10
C HIS A 317 -33.31 -5.96 22.71
N VAL A 318 -32.11 -5.39 22.53
CA VAL A 318 -31.72 -4.10 23.08
C VAL A 318 -32.04 -2.99 22.08
N LYS A 319 -32.38 -1.80 22.57
CA LYS A 319 -32.55 -0.62 21.71
C LYS A 319 -31.22 -0.31 21.00
N PRO A 320 -31.21 -0.14 19.68
CA PRO A 320 -29.98 0.10 18.92
C PRO A 320 -29.38 1.47 19.29
N ASP A 321 -28.05 1.51 19.37
CA ASP A 321 -27.28 2.74 19.45
C ASP A 321 -26.37 2.90 18.23
N SER A 322 -25.77 4.08 18.08
CA SER A 322 -24.85 4.37 16.98
C SER A 322 -23.65 3.41 16.93
N ARG A 323 -23.24 2.87 18.08
CA ARG A 323 -22.08 1.98 18.20
C ARG A 323 -22.38 0.59 17.64
N LEU A 324 -23.56 0.03 17.95
CA LEU A 324 -24.02 -1.23 17.41
C LEU A 324 -24.13 -1.18 15.89
N ILE A 325 -24.63 -0.06 15.33
CA ILE A 325 -24.68 0.14 13.88
C ILE A 325 -23.27 0.18 13.29
N GLU A 326 -22.36 0.96 13.87
CA GLU A 326 -20.97 1.03 13.41
C GLU A 326 -20.27 -0.35 13.45
N GLN A 327 -20.47 -1.10 14.53
CA GLN A 327 -19.91 -2.46 14.67
C GLN A 327 -20.51 -3.42 13.66
N THR A 328 -21.81 -3.31 13.38
CA THR A 328 -22.48 -4.10 12.33
C THR A 328 -21.87 -3.83 10.97
N CYS A 329 -21.80 -2.56 10.57
CA CYS A 329 -21.21 -2.18 9.29
C CYS A 329 -19.74 -2.57 9.18
N THR A 330 -18.99 -2.47 10.28
CA THR A 330 -17.59 -2.92 10.34
C THR A 330 -17.48 -4.41 10.03
N GLN A 331 -18.27 -5.25 10.71
CA GLN A 331 -18.28 -6.69 10.46
C GLN A 331 -18.74 -7.03 9.04
N LEU A 332 -19.74 -6.33 8.52
CA LEU A 332 -20.22 -6.52 7.15
C LEU A 332 -19.14 -6.15 6.13
N ILE A 333 -18.42 -5.03 6.29
CA ILE A 333 -17.32 -4.64 5.40
C ILE A 333 -16.19 -5.67 5.45
N GLU A 334 -15.79 -6.09 6.65
CA GLU A 334 -14.70 -7.06 6.84
C GLU A 334 -15.06 -8.44 6.28
N SER A 335 -16.33 -8.83 6.37
CA SER A 335 -16.84 -10.09 5.82
C SER A 335 -17.10 -10.02 4.33
N LEU A 336 -17.59 -8.89 3.80
CA LEU A 336 -17.85 -8.73 2.37
C LEU A 336 -16.54 -8.62 1.60
N ILE A 337 -15.57 -7.84 2.08
CA ILE A 337 -14.26 -7.67 1.46
C ILE A 337 -13.24 -8.49 2.26
N ALA A 338 -13.48 -9.80 2.34
CA ALA A 338 -12.66 -10.66 3.17
C ALA A 338 -11.32 -10.99 2.52
N SER A 339 -10.31 -11.16 3.37
CA SER A 339 -9.01 -11.70 2.99
C SER A 339 -9.17 -13.12 2.42
N PRO A 340 -8.33 -13.54 1.46
CA PRO A 340 -8.32 -14.91 0.93
C PRO A 340 -8.14 -16.01 2.00
N ALA A 341 -7.63 -15.66 3.19
CA ALA A 341 -7.60 -16.56 4.35
C ALA A 341 -9.00 -16.96 4.85
N GLN A 342 -10.02 -16.12 4.63
CA GLN A 342 -11.43 -16.41 4.92
C GLN A 342 -12.14 -16.80 3.62
N ILE A 343 -11.83 -18.00 3.12
CA ILE A 343 -12.15 -18.41 1.76
C ILE A 343 -13.63 -18.26 1.38
N ASN A 344 -14.58 -18.63 2.25
CA ASN A 344 -16.02 -18.56 1.95
C ASN A 344 -16.48 -17.13 1.69
N ASN A 345 -16.04 -16.21 2.53
CA ASN A 345 -16.36 -14.79 2.41
C ASN A 345 -15.62 -14.15 1.21
N HIS A 346 -14.38 -14.56 0.97
CA HIS A 346 -13.62 -14.10 -0.20
C HIS A 346 -14.28 -14.53 -1.51
N LEU A 347 -14.75 -15.78 -1.60
CA LEU A 347 -15.48 -16.29 -2.76
C LEU A 347 -16.84 -15.60 -2.93
N MET A 348 -17.53 -15.25 -1.85
CA MET A 348 -18.77 -14.46 -1.92
C MET A 348 -18.55 -13.09 -2.60
N PHE A 349 -17.44 -12.42 -2.30
CA PHE A 349 -17.10 -11.15 -2.97
C PHE A 349 -16.87 -11.34 -4.47
N ILE A 350 -16.11 -12.38 -4.84
CA ILE A 350 -15.81 -12.71 -6.23
C ILE A 350 -17.10 -13.09 -6.98
N ASP A 351 -17.96 -13.90 -6.37
CA ASP A 351 -19.26 -14.30 -6.93
C ASP A 351 -20.16 -13.08 -7.14
N LEU A 352 -20.26 -12.20 -6.14
CA LEU A 352 -21.00 -10.94 -6.24
C LEU A 352 -20.49 -10.08 -7.40
N ASN A 353 -19.17 -9.90 -7.50
CA ASN A 353 -18.57 -9.14 -8.57
C ASN A 353 -18.77 -9.78 -9.95
N SER A 354 -18.68 -11.09 -10.05
CA SER A 354 -18.82 -11.81 -11.33
C SER A 354 -20.26 -11.79 -11.85
N ASN A 355 -21.25 -11.76 -10.95
CA ASN A 355 -22.67 -11.77 -11.32
C ASN A 355 -23.30 -10.38 -11.43
N LEU A 356 -22.84 -9.40 -10.65
CA LEU A 356 -23.39 -8.03 -10.63
C LEU A 356 -22.47 -6.97 -11.25
N GLY A 357 -21.20 -7.28 -11.46
CA GLY A 357 -20.19 -6.34 -11.90
C GLY A 357 -19.63 -5.45 -10.78
N ALA A 358 -18.48 -4.82 -11.06
CA ALA A 358 -17.75 -4.00 -10.10
C ALA A 358 -18.55 -2.80 -9.62
N THR A 359 -19.31 -2.12 -10.49
CA THR A 359 -20.03 -0.89 -10.14
C THR A 359 -21.10 -1.12 -9.09
N LEU A 360 -21.92 -2.17 -9.23
CA LEU A 360 -22.93 -2.53 -8.23
C LEU A 360 -22.29 -3.07 -6.95
N THR A 361 -21.24 -3.89 -7.07
CA THR A 361 -20.52 -4.45 -5.92
C THR A 361 -19.90 -3.35 -5.05
N ILE A 362 -19.18 -2.41 -5.66
CA ILE A 362 -18.64 -1.25 -4.96
C ILE A 362 -19.75 -0.32 -4.46
N GLY A 363 -20.86 -0.20 -5.19
CA GLY A 363 -22.07 0.51 -4.73
C GLY A 363 -22.63 -0.06 -3.43
N LEU A 364 -22.69 -1.39 -3.29
CA LEU A 364 -23.12 -2.07 -2.06
C LEU A 364 -22.14 -1.81 -0.91
N VAL A 365 -20.83 -1.92 -1.16
CA VAL A 365 -19.78 -1.58 -0.18
C VAL A 365 -19.95 -0.14 0.30
N LEU A 366 -20.19 0.79 -0.62
CA LEU A 366 -20.43 2.19 -0.28
C LEU A 366 -21.71 2.36 0.53
N LYS A 367 -22.82 1.72 0.16
CA LYS A 367 -24.06 1.74 0.95
C LYS A 367 -23.81 1.32 2.40
N ILE A 368 -23.07 0.23 2.64
CA ILE A 368 -22.69 -0.19 3.99
C ILE A 368 -21.85 0.88 4.70
N ALA A 369 -20.86 1.46 4.01
CA ALA A 369 -20.06 2.56 4.57
C ALA A 369 -20.88 3.82 4.88
N LEU A 370 -21.92 4.11 4.09
CA LEU A 370 -22.84 5.21 4.32
C LEU A 370 -23.77 4.95 5.52
N LEU A 371 -24.05 3.70 5.90
CA LEU A 371 -24.77 3.42 7.15
C LEU A 371 -23.98 3.83 8.40
N CYS A 372 -22.65 3.91 8.32
CA CYS A 372 -21.79 4.44 9.38
C CYS A 372 -21.88 5.98 9.55
N ARG A 373 -22.83 6.66 8.90
CA ARG A 373 -22.88 8.14 8.82
C ARG A 373 -23.19 8.87 10.12
N SER A 374 -23.62 8.19 11.18
CA SER A 374 -24.06 8.86 12.42
C SER A 374 -22.96 9.72 13.06
N VAL A 375 -21.68 9.50 12.74
CA VAL A 375 -20.56 10.34 13.17
C VAL A 375 -19.51 10.48 12.03
N LYS A 376 -19.03 11.71 11.74
CA LYS A 376 -18.00 11.98 10.71
C LYS A 376 -16.75 11.08 10.84
N THR A 377 -16.34 10.77 12.06
CA THR A 377 -15.19 9.90 12.36
C THR A 377 -15.43 8.46 11.90
N SER A 378 -16.66 7.97 11.96
CA SER A 378 -17.00 6.59 11.59
C SER A 378 -16.96 6.37 10.07
N PHE A 379 -17.32 7.38 9.27
CA PHE A 379 -17.21 7.30 7.81
C PHE A 379 -15.76 7.29 7.31
N ILE A 380 -14.88 8.09 7.93
CA ILE A 380 -13.43 8.02 7.66
C ILE A 380 -12.90 6.64 8.06
N GLY A 381 -13.35 6.12 9.20
CA GLY A 381 -13.06 4.75 9.64
C GLY A 381 -13.48 3.69 8.61
N ALA A 382 -14.68 3.82 8.02
CA ALA A 382 -15.14 2.92 6.97
C ALA A 382 -14.25 2.98 5.71
N LYS A 383 -13.84 4.17 5.26
CA LYS A 383 -12.87 4.32 4.15
C LYS A 383 -11.57 3.59 4.46
N SER A 384 -11.01 3.84 5.64
CA SER A 384 -9.79 3.20 6.10
C SER A 384 -9.90 1.67 6.14
N ARG A 385 -11.02 1.14 6.63
CA ARG A 385 -11.27 -0.32 6.66
C ARG A 385 -11.34 -0.92 5.27
N ILE A 386 -12.12 -0.31 4.35
CA ILE A 386 -12.25 -0.81 2.98
C ILE A 386 -10.90 -0.81 2.27
N ALA A 387 -10.15 0.30 2.37
CA ALA A 387 -8.80 0.40 1.80
C ALA A 387 -7.84 -0.65 2.37
N ARG A 388 -7.90 -0.91 3.69
CA ARG A 388 -7.12 -1.96 4.34
C ARG A 388 -7.46 -3.37 3.83
N GLN A 389 -8.74 -3.66 3.64
CA GLN A 389 -9.17 -4.96 3.11
C GLN A 389 -8.69 -5.15 1.66
N PHE A 390 -8.86 -4.14 0.80
CA PHE A 390 -8.33 -4.20 -0.57
C PHE A 390 -6.81 -4.29 -0.61
N ALA A 391 -6.09 -3.61 0.28
CA ALA A 391 -4.63 -3.75 0.39
C ALA A 391 -4.22 -5.18 0.77
N THR A 392 -5.00 -5.84 1.63
CA THR A 392 -4.79 -7.24 2.02
C THR A 392 -5.01 -8.18 0.85
N ILE A 393 -6.10 -8.00 0.10
CA ILE A 393 -6.40 -8.77 -1.12
C ILE A 393 -5.31 -8.54 -2.18
N PHE A 394 -4.94 -7.28 -2.43
CA PHE A 394 -3.93 -6.92 -3.42
C PHE A 394 -2.56 -7.55 -3.07
N ARG A 395 -2.15 -7.52 -1.80
CA ARG A 395 -0.92 -8.16 -1.32
C ARG A 395 -0.94 -9.67 -1.53
N HIS A 396 -2.07 -10.34 -1.30
CA HIS A 396 -2.19 -11.78 -1.54
C HIS A 396 -1.97 -12.12 -3.03
N TYR A 397 -2.52 -11.30 -3.90
CA TYR A 397 -2.47 -11.53 -5.34
C TYR A 397 -1.27 -10.87 -6.04
N GLU A 398 -0.32 -10.24 -5.32
CA GLU A 398 0.70 -9.38 -5.92
C GLU A 398 1.59 -10.08 -6.97
N THR A 399 1.81 -11.39 -6.82
CA THR A 399 2.58 -12.26 -7.72
C THR A 399 1.69 -13.02 -8.72
N SER A 400 0.39 -12.79 -8.72
CA SER A 400 -0.54 -13.39 -9.67
C SER A 400 -0.53 -12.62 -10.98
N VAL A 401 -0.84 -13.31 -12.06
CA VAL A 401 -0.84 -12.76 -13.42
C VAL A 401 -2.06 -11.87 -13.62
N ARG A 402 -1.86 -10.75 -14.32
CA ARG A 402 -2.88 -9.74 -14.58
C ARG A 402 -4.11 -10.31 -15.31
N ALA A 403 -3.91 -11.19 -16.28
CA ALA A 403 -4.97 -11.84 -17.06
C ALA A 403 -6.07 -12.47 -16.18
N ASP A 404 -5.65 -13.14 -15.11
CA ASP A 404 -6.54 -13.94 -14.26
C ASP A 404 -7.29 -13.07 -13.22
N LEU A 405 -6.91 -11.80 -13.09
CA LEU A 405 -7.38 -10.89 -12.04
C LEU A 405 -8.07 -9.64 -12.58
N GLY A 406 -8.69 -9.75 -13.76
CA GLY A 406 -9.54 -8.70 -14.33
C GLY A 406 -10.59 -8.20 -13.33
N TRP A 407 -11.23 -9.12 -12.59
CA TRP A 407 -12.22 -8.80 -11.57
C TRP A 407 -11.68 -7.86 -10.47
N LEU A 408 -10.43 -8.04 -10.05
CA LEU A 408 -9.80 -7.25 -8.99
C LEU A 408 -9.42 -5.86 -9.51
N ILE A 409 -8.88 -5.80 -10.72
CA ILE A 409 -8.50 -4.55 -11.38
C ILE A 409 -9.74 -3.68 -11.61
N GLU A 410 -10.81 -4.26 -12.14
CA GLU A 410 -12.09 -3.57 -12.32
C GLU A 410 -12.69 -3.10 -10.99
N CYS A 411 -12.65 -3.94 -9.95
CA CYS A 411 -13.06 -3.57 -8.60
C CYS A 411 -12.26 -2.36 -8.08
N LEU A 412 -10.93 -2.40 -8.18
CA LEU A 412 -10.06 -1.36 -7.66
C LEU A 412 -10.22 -0.04 -8.42
N ASP A 413 -10.29 -0.07 -9.75
CA ASP A 413 -10.53 1.14 -10.54
C ASP A 413 -11.93 1.73 -10.26
N THR A 414 -12.95 0.89 -10.16
CA THR A 414 -14.30 1.33 -9.78
C THR A 414 -14.31 1.93 -8.38
N PHE A 415 -13.61 1.30 -7.43
CA PHE A 415 -13.42 1.81 -6.07
C PHE A 415 -12.72 3.17 -6.06
N MET A 416 -11.65 3.34 -6.83
CA MET A 416 -10.93 4.62 -6.98
C MET A 416 -11.88 5.74 -7.43
N VAL A 417 -12.71 5.48 -8.45
CA VAL A 417 -13.71 6.43 -8.98
C VAL A 417 -14.75 6.76 -7.92
N ALA A 418 -15.36 5.74 -7.32
CA ALA A 418 -16.44 5.89 -6.37
C ALA A 418 -16.00 6.69 -5.13
N PHE A 419 -14.81 6.40 -4.61
CA PHE A 419 -14.24 7.10 -3.47
C PHE A 419 -13.88 8.54 -3.82
N THR A 420 -13.26 8.77 -4.98
CA THR A 420 -12.93 10.13 -5.40
C THR A 420 -14.18 11.00 -5.46
N ILE A 421 -15.25 10.55 -6.13
CA ILE A 421 -16.51 11.30 -6.22
C ILE A 421 -17.12 11.55 -4.83
N LEU A 422 -17.28 10.49 -4.03
CA LEU A 422 -17.97 10.58 -2.74
C LEU A 422 -17.23 11.46 -1.71
N PHE A 423 -15.89 11.41 -1.68
CA PHE A 423 -15.08 12.18 -0.74
C PHE A 423 -14.80 13.61 -1.23
N TRP A 424 -14.65 13.82 -2.54
CA TRP A 424 -14.54 15.14 -3.15
C TRP A 424 -15.78 15.99 -2.85
N ALA A 425 -16.96 15.44 -3.11
CA ALA A 425 -18.25 16.04 -2.82
C ALA A 425 -18.36 16.52 -1.37
N ARG A 426 -17.98 15.66 -0.42
CA ARG A 426 -18.02 15.98 1.01
C ARG A 426 -17.02 17.07 1.40
N ARG A 427 -15.81 17.06 0.83
CA ARG A 427 -14.83 18.13 1.05
C ARG A 427 -15.39 19.48 0.60
N ASN A 428 -16.04 19.53 -0.56
CA ASN A 428 -16.64 20.77 -1.09
C ASN A 428 -17.87 21.25 -0.30
N ARG A 429 -18.73 20.34 0.17
CA ARG A 429 -19.84 20.69 1.08
C ARG A 429 -19.33 21.25 2.42
N SER A 430 -18.24 20.70 2.95
CA SER A 430 -17.62 21.22 4.18
C SER A 430 -16.96 22.59 4.02
N LEU A 431 -16.64 22.98 2.78
CA LEU A 431 -16.04 24.26 2.41
C LEU A 431 -17.09 25.29 1.92
N GLY A 432 -18.39 24.96 1.97
CA GLY A 432 -19.47 25.88 1.61
C GLY A 432 -19.52 26.29 0.14
N ARG A 433 -18.88 25.54 -0.78
CA ARG A 433 -18.93 25.84 -2.21
C ARG A 433 -20.21 25.27 -2.83
N PRO A 434 -21.06 26.08 -3.49
CA PRO A 434 -22.25 25.57 -4.15
C PRO A 434 -21.88 24.68 -5.34
N HIS A 435 -22.68 23.64 -5.57
CA HIS A 435 -22.61 22.82 -6.78
C HIS A 435 -22.84 23.76 -7.99
N SER A 436 -21.84 23.82 -8.88
CA SER A 436 -21.92 24.54 -10.17
C SER A 436 -22.30 23.57 -11.26
#